data_AF-A0A417FM46-F1
#
_entry.id   AF-A0A417FM46-F1
#
_cell.length_a   1.000
_cell.length_b   1.000
_cell.length_c   1.000
_cell.angle_alpha   90.00
_cell.angle_beta   90.00
_cell.angle_gamma   90.00
#
_symmetry.space_group_name_H-M   'P 1'
#
loop_
_entity.id
_entity.type
_entity.pdbx_description
1 polymer ?
#
loop_
_entity_poly.entity_id
_entity_poly.type
_entity_poly.pdbx_seq_one_letter_code
_entity_poly.pdbx_strand_id
1 'polypeptide(L)'
;MTISYLSIIRGGYMSKNRNYTLEALRIACMCLITIIHFFSYSDILNSNLNNSFRVGFSILFSLSRCSVNIFFIISGFFLCKKDFSLNRIIKVYSQMLFASILSFVICVLLNIKEVDYLDLLKTIMPLLTNHYWFISVYIIVVIFSPAINLLIEKEEYVRIRKGILVGGGILTLYITLNPFIIGNTMIGGDHSLLWALFCYFIGGCISKYGINVKKEKLVAAFLAALFALAIIKFYKVDIILSMYSFDFESNSSILPFLMSVSLFGLLIQRKERIGEQSNIYKKNNFHFGSGVVICLSYSRE
;
A
#
# COMPACT_ATOMS: atom_id res chain seq x y z
N MET A 1 -12.73 -50.21 -10.29
CA MET A 1 -12.21 -49.18 -11.20
C MET A 1 -13.35 -48.24 -11.60
N THR A 2 -13.70 -47.28 -10.74
CA THR A 2 -14.26 -45.97 -11.13
C THR A 2 -14.31 -45.08 -9.90
N ILE A 3 -13.77 -43.89 -10.09
CA ILE A 3 -13.52 -42.83 -9.13
C ILE A 3 -14.81 -42.01 -8.99
N SER A 4 -15.20 -41.67 -7.76
CA SER A 4 -16.17 -40.60 -7.50
C SER A 4 -15.72 -39.82 -6.27
N TYR A 5 -14.74 -38.93 -6.51
CA TYR A 5 -14.34 -37.85 -5.60
C TYR A 5 -15.44 -36.78 -5.60
N LEU A 6 -16.43 -36.93 -4.72
CA LEU A 6 -17.36 -35.84 -4.45
C LEU A 6 -17.97 -36.04 -3.06
N SER A 7 -17.28 -35.55 -2.02
CA SER A 7 -17.88 -35.09 -0.75
C SER A 7 -16.84 -34.85 0.36
N ILE A 8 -15.75 -34.13 0.09
CA ILE A 8 -14.94 -33.50 1.15
C ILE A 8 -14.92 -31.99 0.93
N ILE A 9 -16.09 -31.36 1.04
CA ILE A 9 -16.19 -29.92 1.35
C ILE A 9 -17.32 -29.74 2.37
N ARG A 10 -17.10 -30.30 3.56
CA ARG A 10 -17.66 -29.75 4.81
C ARG A 10 -16.48 -29.34 5.69
N GLY A 11 -15.74 -28.34 5.22
CA GLY A 11 -14.83 -27.57 6.05
C GLY A 11 -15.64 -26.48 6.74
N GLY A 12 -15.80 -26.60 8.06
CA GLY A 12 -16.51 -25.65 8.89
C GLY A 12 -16.00 -24.21 8.72
N TYR A 13 -16.85 -23.27 9.12
CA TYR A 13 -16.61 -21.83 9.26
C TYR A 13 -15.14 -21.50 9.57
N MET A 14 -14.32 -21.35 8.52
CA MET A 14 -13.00 -20.74 8.66
C MET A 14 -13.24 -19.26 8.86
N SER A 15 -12.96 -18.78 10.06
CA SER A 15 -12.84 -17.35 10.33
C SER A 15 -12.00 -16.71 9.23
N LYS A 16 -12.51 -15.58 8.71
CA LYS A 16 -11.87 -14.74 7.69
C LYS A 16 -10.49 -14.33 8.19
N ASN A 17 -9.46 -15.13 7.88
CA ASN A 17 -8.13 -15.02 8.49
C ASN A 17 -7.52 -13.66 8.17
N ARG A 18 -7.60 -12.72 9.11
CA ARG A 18 -7.11 -11.36 8.97
C ARG A 18 -5.59 -11.39 8.85
N ASN A 19 -5.04 -10.65 7.88
CA ASN A 19 -3.60 -10.59 7.70
C ASN A 19 -2.98 -9.53 8.62
N TYR A 20 -2.66 -9.91 9.86
CA TYR A 20 -2.10 -9.01 10.87
C TYR A 20 -0.85 -8.27 10.40
N THR A 21 0.03 -8.89 9.61
CA THR A 21 1.24 -8.25 9.07
C THR A 21 0.89 -7.07 8.16
N LEU A 22 -0.09 -7.23 7.27
CA LEU A 22 -0.50 -6.15 6.37
C LEU A 22 -1.35 -5.10 7.07
N GLU A 23 -2.08 -5.46 8.12
CA GLU A 23 -2.79 -4.48 8.95
C GLU A 23 -1.80 -3.63 9.78
N ALA A 24 -0.77 -4.25 10.36
CA ALA A 24 0.32 -3.53 11.02
C ALA A 24 1.07 -2.62 10.03
N LEU A 25 1.31 -3.09 8.81
CA LEU A 25 1.89 -2.27 7.75
C LEU A 25 1.03 -1.04 7.44
N ARG A 26 -0.31 -1.19 7.35
CA ARG A 26 -1.20 -0.02 7.16
C ARG A 26 -1.06 0.99 8.29
N ILE A 27 -1.02 0.54 9.55
CA ILE A 27 -0.85 1.43 10.71
C ILE A 27 0.50 2.15 10.62
N ALA A 28 1.59 1.42 10.31
CA ALA A 28 2.90 2.03 10.12
C ALA A 28 2.89 3.08 9.00
N CYS A 29 2.23 2.79 7.87
CA CYS A 29 2.05 3.77 6.79
C CYS A 29 1.22 4.99 7.22
N MET A 30 0.19 4.84 8.08
CA MET A 30 -0.55 6.00 8.62
C MET A 30 0.39 6.91 9.42
N CYS A 31 1.23 6.33 10.30
CA CYS A 31 2.20 7.11 11.07
C CYS A 31 3.22 7.82 10.16
N LEU A 32 3.74 7.12 9.15
CA LEU A 32 4.69 7.69 8.19
C LEU A 32 4.06 8.84 7.36
N ILE A 33 2.78 8.74 7.00
CA ILE A 33 2.06 9.83 6.33
C ILE A 33 1.91 11.03 7.28
N THR A 34 1.66 10.83 8.57
CA THR A 34 1.66 11.96 9.52
C THR A 34 3.04 12.62 9.61
N ILE A 35 4.10 11.81 9.64
CA ILE A 35 5.48 12.28 9.71
C ILE A 35 5.86 13.12 8.47
N ILE A 36 5.47 12.70 7.27
CA ILE A 36 5.79 13.50 6.07
C ILE A 36 5.10 14.86 6.09
N HIS A 37 3.82 14.92 6.48
CA HIS A 37 3.11 16.18 6.61
C HIS A 37 3.73 17.07 7.67
N PHE A 38 4.18 16.51 8.79
CA PHE A 38 4.94 17.26 9.78
C PHE A 38 6.21 17.90 9.17
N PHE A 39 7.00 17.14 8.39
CA PHE A 39 8.16 17.69 7.70
C PHE A 39 7.80 18.77 6.68
N SER A 40 6.70 18.59 5.93
CA SER A 40 6.22 19.56 4.95
C SER A 40 5.73 20.87 5.57
N TYR A 41 5.11 20.83 6.77
CA TYR A 41 4.58 22.04 7.43
C TYR A 41 5.58 22.73 8.35
N SER A 42 6.56 22.01 8.91
CA SER A 42 7.53 22.58 9.86
C SER A 42 8.76 23.22 9.19
N ASP A 43 8.99 22.93 7.91
CA ASP A 43 10.19 23.34 7.13
C ASP A 43 11.53 22.99 7.81
N ILE A 44 11.51 22.05 8.75
CA ILE A 44 12.65 21.74 9.62
C ILE A 44 13.86 21.23 8.81
N LEU A 45 13.63 20.52 7.71
CA LEU A 45 14.68 20.00 6.82
C LEU A 45 15.45 21.11 6.08
N ASN A 46 14.83 22.28 5.88
CA ASN A 46 15.48 23.41 5.25
C ASN A 46 16.24 24.29 6.23
N SER A 47 15.90 24.23 7.53
CA SER A 47 16.55 24.97 8.60
C SER A 47 18.02 24.57 8.82
N ASN A 48 18.73 25.39 9.62
CA ASN A 48 20.11 25.16 10.03
C ASN A 48 20.21 24.06 11.09
N LEU A 49 19.99 22.81 10.67
CA LEU A 49 20.18 21.61 11.48
C LEU A 49 21.65 21.19 11.53
N ASN A 50 22.07 20.63 12.67
CA ASN A 50 23.30 19.84 12.71
C ASN A 50 23.21 18.65 11.75
N ASN A 51 24.32 18.31 11.10
CA ASN A 51 24.42 17.21 10.14
C ASN A 51 23.85 15.88 10.66
N SER A 52 24.06 15.53 11.94
CA SER A 52 23.52 14.28 12.50
C SER A 52 21.99 14.25 12.49
N PHE A 53 21.34 15.35 12.86
CA PHE A 53 19.87 15.46 12.80
C PHE A 53 19.37 15.48 11.35
N ARG A 54 20.08 16.18 10.46
CA ARG A 54 19.73 16.22 9.03
C ARG A 54 19.76 14.84 8.40
N VAL A 55 20.78 14.02 8.68
CA VAL A 55 20.84 12.63 8.19
C VAL A 55 19.61 11.83 8.66
N GLY A 56 19.31 11.86 9.96
CA GLY A 56 18.18 11.13 10.53
C GLY A 56 16.84 11.55 9.92
N PHE A 57 16.61 12.86 9.79
CA PHE A 57 15.38 13.39 9.21
C PHE A 57 15.27 13.13 7.70
N SER A 58 16.37 13.21 6.94
CA SER A 58 16.38 12.83 5.52
C SER A 58 16.02 11.36 5.33
N ILE A 59 16.56 10.45 6.15
CA ILE A 59 16.19 9.03 6.09
C ILE A 59 14.72 8.83 6.43
N LEU A 60 14.23 9.49 7.49
CA LEU A 60 12.84 9.35 7.93
C LEU A 60 11.85 9.91 6.90
N PHE A 61 12.17 11.06 6.31
CA PHE A 61 11.43 11.64 5.20
C PHE A 61 11.40 10.70 4.00
N SER A 62 12.56 10.19 3.57
CA SER A 62 12.64 9.25 2.45
C SER A 62 11.85 7.97 2.70
N LEU A 63 11.92 7.41 3.92
CA LEU A 63 11.14 6.24 4.32
C LEU A 63 9.63 6.50 4.19
N SER A 64 9.18 7.70 4.54
CA SER A 64 7.76 8.04 4.52
C SER A 64 7.14 8.05 3.12
N ARG A 65 7.93 8.34 2.07
CA ARG A 65 7.46 8.45 0.67
C ARG A 65 6.86 7.15 0.12
N CYS A 66 7.25 5.98 0.64
CA CYS A 66 6.68 4.71 0.17
C CYS A 66 5.24 4.43 0.68
N SER A 67 4.78 5.18 1.68
CA SER A 67 3.56 4.84 2.43
C SER A 67 2.29 4.92 1.57
N VAL A 68 2.15 5.95 0.75
CA VAL A 68 0.97 6.15 -0.12
C VAL A 68 0.84 5.03 -1.14
N ASN A 69 1.94 4.68 -1.81
CA ASN A 69 1.99 3.59 -2.78
C ASN A 69 1.64 2.25 -2.12
N ILE A 70 2.18 1.98 -0.93
CA ILE A 70 1.85 0.78 -0.15
C ILE A 70 0.35 0.71 0.15
N PHE A 71 -0.32 1.82 0.45
CA PHE A 71 -1.78 1.84 0.66
C PHE A 71 -2.56 1.36 -0.56
N PHE A 72 -2.21 1.84 -1.75
CA PHE A 72 -2.86 1.42 -3.00
C PHE A 72 -2.51 -0.02 -3.37
N ILE A 73 -1.26 -0.45 -3.17
CA ILE A 73 -0.83 -1.85 -3.38
C ILE A 73 -1.59 -2.80 -2.44
N ILE A 74 -1.68 -2.48 -1.15
CA ILE A 74 -2.46 -3.28 -0.20
C ILE A 74 -3.94 -3.33 -0.61
N SER A 75 -4.49 -2.22 -1.09
CA SER A 75 -5.88 -2.16 -1.57
C SER A 75 -6.08 -3.11 -2.74
N GLY A 76 -5.24 -3.01 -3.78
CA GLY A 76 -5.24 -3.94 -4.92
C GLY A 76 -5.13 -5.39 -4.50
N PHE A 77 -4.21 -5.69 -3.58
CA PHE A 77 -3.94 -7.05 -3.11
C PHE A 77 -5.17 -7.73 -2.49
N PHE A 78 -6.00 -6.98 -1.76
CA PHE A 78 -7.20 -7.53 -1.12
C PHE A 78 -8.48 -7.37 -1.93
N LEU A 79 -8.61 -6.29 -2.70
CA LEU A 79 -9.82 -5.99 -3.44
C LEU A 79 -9.87 -6.73 -4.78
N CYS A 80 -8.76 -7.23 -5.31
CA CYS A 80 -8.77 -8.04 -6.53
C CYS A 80 -9.54 -9.36 -6.41
N LYS A 81 -9.79 -9.83 -5.18
CA LYS A 81 -10.52 -11.07 -4.85
C LYS A 81 -11.95 -10.80 -4.37
N LYS A 82 -12.43 -9.56 -4.48
CA LYS A 82 -13.72 -9.14 -3.92
C LYS A 82 -14.52 -8.38 -4.95
N ASP A 83 -15.84 -8.54 -4.86
CA ASP A 83 -16.75 -7.75 -5.66
C ASP A 83 -16.77 -6.28 -5.23
N PHE A 84 -17.23 -5.46 -6.16
CA PHE A 84 -17.54 -4.07 -5.93
C PHE A 84 -18.58 -3.93 -4.82
N SER A 85 -18.44 -2.90 -4.00
CA SER A 85 -19.39 -2.61 -2.93
C SER A 85 -19.37 -1.13 -2.60
N LEU A 86 -20.46 -0.43 -2.89
CA LEU A 86 -20.65 0.98 -2.52
C LEU A 86 -20.51 1.22 -1.01
N ASN A 87 -20.92 0.25 -0.17
CA ASN A 87 -20.77 0.33 1.27
C ASN A 87 -19.32 0.56 1.72
N ARG A 88 -18.33 0.17 0.92
CA ARG A 88 -16.90 0.40 1.20
C ARG A 88 -16.55 1.87 1.05
N ILE A 89 -17.05 2.51 0.00
CA ILE A 89 -16.89 3.94 -0.26
C ILE A 89 -17.58 4.73 0.84
N ILE A 90 -18.85 4.41 1.13
CA ILE A 90 -19.63 5.09 2.17
C ILE A 90 -18.93 5.02 3.52
N LYS A 91 -18.41 3.84 3.90
CA LYS A 91 -17.70 3.65 5.17
C LYS A 91 -16.42 4.47 5.28
N VAL A 92 -15.61 4.50 4.23
CA VAL A 92 -14.36 5.29 4.24
C VAL A 92 -14.66 6.78 4.23
N TYR A 93 -15.66 7.20 3.44
CA TYR A 93 -16.09 8.58 3.37
C TYR A 93 -16.65 9.09 4.70
N SER A 94 -17.51 8.31 5.37
CA SER A 94 -18.08 8.70 6.66
C SER A 94 -17.05 8.78 7.77
N GLN A 95 -16.06 7.87 7.78
CA GLN A 95 -14.94 7.93 8.73
C GLN A 95 -14.10 9.20 8.53
N MET A 96 -13.79 9.55 7.28
CA MET A 96 -13.07 10.79 7.00
C MET A 96 -13.91 12.03 7.36
N LEU A 97 -15.19 12.06 7.00
CA LEU A 97 -16.06 13.20 7.28
C LEU A 97 -16.19 13.43 8.80
N PHE A 98 -16.33 12.35 9.57
CA PHE A 98 -16.31 12.40 11.03
C PHE A 98 -15.00 12.99 11.55
N ALA A 99 -13.85 12.51 11.07
CA ALA A 99 -12.55 13.03 11.49
C ALA A 99 -12.35 14.51 11.12
N SER A 100 -12.82 14.91 9.93
CA SER A 100 -12.76 16.30 9.45
C SER A 100 -13.59 17.22 10.34
N ILE A 101 -14.87 16.90 10.58
CA ILE A 101 -15.76 17.68 11.44
C ILE A 101 -15.21 17.74 12.88
N LEU A 102 -14.73 16.62 13.41
CA LEU A 102 -14.13 16.58 14.75
C LEU A 102 -12.91 17.51 14.85
N SER A 103 -12.01 17.45 13.86
CA SER A 103 -10.84 18.33 13.83
C SER A 103 -11.21 19.81 13.75
N PHE A 104 -12.23 20.13 12.94
CA PHE A 104 -12.75 21.50 12.81
C PHE A 104 -13.34 22.01 14.13
N VAL A 105 -14.15 21.20 14.80
CA VAL A 105 -14.73 21.55 16.11
C VAL A 105 -13.63 21.81 17.14
N ILE A 106 -12.59 20.98 17.18
CA ILE A 106 -11.44 21.19 18.08
C ILE A 106 -10.73 22.51 17.77
N CYS A 107 -10.47 22.82 16.49
CA CYS A 107 -9.82 24.07 16.09
C CYS A 107 -10.63 25.31 16.51
N VAL A 108 -11.96 25.26 16.38
CA VAL A 108 -12.87 26.33 16.82
C VAL A 108 -12.84 26.48 18.34
N LEU A 109 -12.96 25.39 19.09
CA LEU A 109 -12.99 25.43 20.56
C LEU A 109 -11.69 25.93 21.16
N LEU A 110 -10.56 25.62 20.53
CA LEU A 110 -9.24 26.05 20.97
C LEU A 110 -8.81 27.40 20.38
N ASN A 111 -9.67 28.03 19.57
CA ASN A 111 -9.41 29.29 18.88
C ASN A 111 -8.05 29.32 18.15
N ILE A 112 -7.69 28.20 17.52
CA ILE A 112 -6.39 28.02 16.85
C ILE A 112 -6.28 28.93 15.61
N LYS A 113 -7.41 29.19 14.95
CA LYS A 113 -7.50 30.00 13.73
C LYS A 113 -8.90 30.59 13.61
N GLU A 114 -9.00 31.80 13.07
CA GLU A 114 -10.27 32.33 12.57
C GLU A 114 -10.82 31.45 11.45
N VAL A 115 -12.11 31.11 11.54
CA VAL A 115 -12.79 30.22 10.63
C VAL A 115 -13.63 31.02 9.65
N ASP A 116 -13.41 30.80 8.36
CA ASP A 116 -14.23 31.37 7.30
C ASP A 116 -15.23 30.36 6.70
N TYR A 117 -16.10 30.85 5.82
CA TYR A 117 -17.08 30.01 5.12
C TYR A 117 -16.43 28.94 4.23
N LEU A 118 -15.25 29.21 3.68
CA LEU A 118 -14.54 28.26 2.81
C LEU A 118 -13.96 27.10 3.63
N ASP A 119 -13.49 27.36 4.84
CA ASP A 119 -13.01 26.35 5.78
C ASP A 119 -14.16 25.41 6.20
N LEU A 120 -15.36 25.97 6.44
CA LEU A 120 -16.55 25.17 6.66
C LEU A 120 -16.86 24.30 5.43
N LEU A 121 -16.89 24.88 4.23
CA LEU A 121 -17.19 24.14 2.99
C LEU A 121 -16.17 23.01 2.72
N LYS A 122 -14.87 23.26 2.95
CA LYS A 122 -13.82 22.24 2.86
C LYS A 122 -14.03 21.10 3.85
N THR A 123 -14.54 21.41 5.04
CA THR A 123 -14.81 20.44 6.11
C THR A 123 -16.00 19.53 5.77
N ILE A 124 -17.11 20.11 5.29
CA ILE A 124 -18.35 19.35 5.04
C ILE A 124 -18.42 18.71 3.63
N MET A 125 -17.73 19.30 2.65
CA MET A 125 -17.68 18.83 1.27
C MET A 125 -16.24 18.66 0.75
N PRO A 126 -15.41 17.84 1.43
CA PRO A 126 -13.99 17.70 1.08
C PRO A 126 -13.74 17.05 -0.28
N LEU A 127 -14.69 16.26 -0.80
CA LEU A 127 -14.59 15.68 -2.14
C LEU A 127 -14.75 16.73 -3.23
N LEU A 128 -15.74 17.63 -3.10
CA LEU A 128 -15.98 18.67 -4.10
C LEU A 128 -14.88 19.73 -4.09
N THR A 129 -14.32 20.01 -2.92
CA THR A 129 -13.21 20.97 -2.75
C THR A 129 -11.84 20.35 -2.99
N ASN A 130 -11.75 19.03 -3.25
CA ASN A 130 -10.52 18.25 -3.34
C ASN A 130 -9.54 18.47 -2.16
N HIS A 131 -10.08 18.80 -0.98
CA HIS A 131 -9.28 19.11 0.20
C HIS A 131 -8.54 17.87 0.73
N TYR A 132 -9.18 16.70 0.64
CA TYR A 132 -8.57 15.39 0.95
C TYR A 132 -8.36 14.58 -0.34
N TRP A 133 -7.34 14.98 -1.11
CA TRP A 133 -6.99 14.37 -2.40
C TRP A 133 -6.93 12.83 -2.36
N PHE A 134 -6.38 12.25 -1.28
CA PHE A 134 -6.20 10.80 -1.17
C PHE A 134 -7.55 10.07 -1.19
N ILE A 135 -8.57 10.63 -0.53
CA ILE A 135 -9.91 10.04 -0.50
C ILE A 135 -10.58 10.17 -1.86
N SER A 136 -10.45 11.32 -2.53
CA SER A 136 -10.93 11.51 -3.91
C SER A 136 -10.37 10.44 -4.84
N VAL A 137 -9.04 10.26 -4.83
CA VAL A 137 -8.35 9.25 -5.64
C VAL A 137 -8.78 7.84 -5.26
N TYR A 138 -8.84 7.51 -3.97
CA TYR A 138 -9.21 6.19 -3.48
C TYR A 138 -10.63 5.78 -3.91
N ILE A 139 -11.60 6.69 -3.84
CA ILE A 139 -12.98 6.42 -4.28
C ILE A 139 -13.00 6.06 -5.76
N ILE A 140 -12.29 6.81 -6.59
CA ILE A 140 -12.20 6.52 -8.02
C ILE A 140 -11.53 5.16 -8.25
N VAL A 141 -10.43 4.85 -7.55
CA VAL A 141 -9.79 3.51 -7.63
C VAL A 141 -10.77 2.39 -7.28
N VAL A 142 -11.61 2.55 -6.26
CA VAL A 142 -12.61 1.54 -5.89
C VAL A 142 -13.73 1.42 -6.94
N ILE A 143 -14.12 2.51 -7.58
CA ILE A 143 -15.10 2.49 -8.68
C ILE A 143 -14.53 1.74 -9.90
N PHE A 144 -13.26 1.98 -10.25
CA PHE A 144 -12.59 1.32 -11.36
C PHE A 144 -12.08 -0.09 -11.03
N SER A 145 -12.09 -0.49 -9.76
CA SER A 145 -11.56 -1.78 -9.32
C SER A 145 -12.11 -2.99 -10.09
N PRO A 146 -13.42 -3.08 -10.43
CA PRO A 146 -13.95 -4.25 -11.13
C PRO A 146 -13.37 -4.43 -12.54
N ALA A 147 -13.19 -3.33 -13.27
CA ALA A 147 -12.58 -3.36 -14.60
C ALA A 147 -11.11 -3.83 -14.52
N ILE A 148 -10.37 -3.31 -13.54
CA ILE A 148 -8.96 -3.72 -13.31
C ILE A 148 -8.89 -5.18 -12.87
N ASN A 149 -9.79 -5.63 -12.00
CA ASN A 149 -9.83 -7.01 -11.53
C ASN A 149 -10.08 -7.98 -12.68
N LEU A 150 -10.99 -7.64 -13.60
CA LEU A 150 -11.28 -8.43 -14.80
C LEU A 150 -10.05 -8.56 -15.71
N LEU A 151 -9.32 -7.47 -15.91
CA LEU A 151 -8.06 -7.46 -16.66
C LEU A 151 -7.04 -8.41 -16.02
N ILE A 152 -6.87 -8.33 -14.70
CA ILE A 152 -5.95 -9.20 -13.96
C ILE A 152 -6.38 -10.66 -14.05
N GLU A 153 -7.68 -10.94 -13.99
CA GLU A 153 -8.23 -12.30 -14.01
C GLU A 153 -8.06 -12.99 -15.37
N LYS A 154 -8.37 -12.28 -16.47
CA LYS A 154 -8.40 -12.85 -17.82
C LYS A 154 -7.04 -12.97 -18.49
N GLU A 155 -6.09 -12.10 -18.15
CA GLU A 155 -4.83 -12.02 -18.88
C GLU A 155 -3.78 -13.02 -18.38
N GLU A 156 -2.93 -13.46 -19.29
CA GLU A 156 -1.79 -14.32 -18.99
C GLU A 156 -0.66 -13.53 -18.30
N TYR A 157 0.06 -14.22 -17.42
CA TYR A 157 1.17 -13.63 -16.66
C TYR A 157 2.22 -12.95 -17.55
N VAL A 158 2.56 -13.56 -18.70
CA VAL A 158 3.57 -13.02 -19.63
C VAL A 158 3.14 -11.67 -20.19
N ARG A 159 1.85 -11.53 -20.55
CA ARG A 159 1.32 -10.29 -21.12
C ARG A 159 1.22 -9.19 -20.07
N ILE A 160 0.75 -9.53 -18.87
CA ILE A 160 0.72 -8.62 -17.72
C ILE A 160 2.13 -8.13 -17.38
N ARG A 161 3.12 -9.04 -17.32
CA ARG A 161 4.51 -8.66 -17.00
C ARG A 161 5.07 -7.68 -18.03
N LYS A 162 4.83 -7.91 -19.33
CA LYS A 162 5.20 -6.97 -20.40
C LYS A 162 4.47 -5.62 -20.24
N GLY A 163 3.17 -5.65 -19.93
CA GLY A 163 2.37 -4.45 -19.67
C GLY A 163 2.86 -3.63 -18.48
N ILE A 164 3.27 -4.29 -17.38
CA ILE A 164 3.87 -3.63 -16.21
C ILE A 164 5.20 -2.97 -16.60
N LEU A 165 6.07 -3.67 -17.33
CA LEU A 165 7.39 -3.14 -17.70
C LEU A 165 7.27 -1.97 -18.68
N VAL A 166 6.48 -2.12 -19.74
CA VAL A 166 6.32 -1.11 -20.79
C VAL A 166 5.43 0.04 -20.30
N GLY A 167 4.23 -0.28 -19.81
CA GLY A 167 3.27 0.72 -19.36
C GLY A 167 3.71 1.43 -18.07
N GLY A 168 4.25 0.67 -17.10
CA GLY A 168 4.82 1.26 -15.88
C GLY A 168 6.09 2.07 -16.18
N GLY A 169 6.93 1.62 -17.11
CA GLY A 169 8.10 2.38 -17.57
C GLY A 169 7.69 3.71 -18.21
N ILE A 170 6.77 3.69 -19.17
CA ILE A 170 6.25 4.90 -19.81
C ILE A 170 5.59 5.83 -18.78
N LEU A 171 4.76 5.29 -17.88
CA LEU A 171 4.09 6.09 -16.84
C LEU A 171 5.10 6.77 -15.90
N THR A 172 6.12 6.02 -15.47
CA THR A 172 7.15 6.54 -14.57
C THR A 172 8.00 7.60 -15.26
N LEU A 173 8.41 7.38 -16.52
CA LEU A 173 9.16 8.35 -17.30
C LEU A 173 8.31 9.59 -17.58
N TYR A 174 7.04 9.41 -17.92
CA TYR A 174 6.11 10.50 -18.17
C TYR A 174 5.87 11.35 -16.92
N ILE A 175 5.75 10.76 -15.73
CA ILE A 175 5.54 11.55 -14.50
C ILE A 175 6.85 12.15 -13.98
N THR A 176 7.97 11.43 -14.08
CA THR A 176 9.25 11.87 -13.49
C THR A 176 9.97 12.91 -14.37
N LEU A 177 9.82 12.83 -15.70
CA LEU A 177 10.62 13.63 -16.65
C LEU A 177 9.82 14.70 -17.39
N ASN A 178 8.51 14.81 -17.18
CA ASN A 178 7.69 15.75 -17.95
C ASN A 178 7.62 17.11 -17.24
N PRO A 179 8.24 18.16 -17.80
CA PRO A 179 8.28 19.48 -17.19
C PRO A 179 6.93 20.21 -17.19
N PHE A 180 5.95 19.71 -17.94
CA PHE A 180 4.61 20.30 -18.03
C PHE A 180 3.65 19.78 -16.95
N ILE A 181 4.05 18.77 -16.17
CA ILE A 181 3.30 18.34 -14.99
C ILE A 181 3.79 19.19 -13.81
N ILE A 182 3.29 20.41 -13.75
CA ILE A 182 3.64 21.36 -12.68
C ILE A 182 2.61 21.24 -11.57
N GLY A 183 3.06 20.88 -10.37
CA GLY A 183 2.24 20.81 -9.16
C GLY A 183 1.44 19.50 -8.98
N ASN A 184 0.71 19.44 -7.87
CA ASN A 184 -0.06 18.25 -7.48
C ASN A 184 -1.43 18.23 -8.17
N THR A 185 -1.48 17.62 -9.35
CA THR A 185 -2.73 17.43 -10.10
C THR A 185 -3.25 16.00 -9.91
N MET A 186 -4.54 15.78 -10.22
CA MET A 186 -5.11 14.43 -10.24
C MET A 186 -4.47 13.53 -11.32
N ILE A 187 -3.74 14.11 -12.28
CA ILE A 187 -3.13 13.39 -13.41
C ILE A 187 -1.64 13.14 -13.15
N GLY A 188 -0.94 14.01 -12.43
CA GLY A 188 0.50 13.89 -12.18
C GLY A 188 0.96 14.55 -10.87
N GLY A 189 2.19 14.22 -10.45
CA GLY A 189 2.74 14.61 -9.15
C GLY A 189 2.29 13.68 -8.02
N ASP A 190 2.24 14.19 -6.78
CA ASP A 190 1.98 13.39 -5.58
C ASP A 190 0.55 12.87 -5.46
N HIS A 191 -0.39 13.45 -6.23
CA HIS A 191 -1.83 13.16 -6.18
C HIS A 191 -2.32 12.37 -7.41
N SER A 192 -1.42 11.77 -8.19
CA SER A 192 -1.77 11.12 -9.46
C SER A 192 -2.72 9.93 -9.28
N LEU A 193 -3.92 10.04 -9.86
CA LEU A 193 -4.90 8.97 -9.95
C LEU A 193 -4.38 7.83 -10.82
N LEU A 194 -3.74 8.15 -11.95
CA LEU A 194 -3.21 7.13 -12.86
C LEU A 194 -2.15 6.28 -12.16
N TRP A 195 -1.30 6.92 -11.35
CA TRP A 195 -0.33 6.24 -10.51
C TRP A 195 -0.98 5.36 -9.44
N ALA A 196 -2.03 5.85 -8.78
CA ALA A 196 -2.78 5.08 -7.79
C ALA A 196 -3.45 3.82 -8.40
N LEU A 197 -4.03 3.95 -9.60
CA LEU A 197 -4.60 2.82 -10.36
C LEU A 197 -3.50 1.82 -10.74
N PHE A 198 -2.33 2.29 -11.14
CA PHE A 198 -1.17 1.44 -11.41
C PHE A 198 -0.72 0.69 -10.16
N CYS A 199 -0.55 1.37 -9.01
CA CYS A 199 -0.21 0.73 -7.74
C CYS A 199 -1.26 -0.31 -7.31
N TYR A 200 -2.56 -0.01 -7.49
CA TYR A 200 -3.64 -0.96 -7.27
C TYR A 200 -3.49 -2.19 -8.16
N PHE A 201 -3.24 -2.00 -9.46
CA PHE A 201 -3.03 -3.08 -10.41
C PHE A 201 -1.84 -3.98 -10.02
N ILE A 202 -0.72 -3.38 -9.60
CA ILE A 202 0.46 -4.12 -9.09
C ILE A 202 0.09 -4.95 -7.87
N GLY A 203 -0.65 -4.39 -6.91
CA GLY A 203 -1.14 -5.13 -5.74
C GLY A 203 -1.99 -6.33 -6.11
N GLY A 204 -2.91 -6.17 -7.06
CA GLY A 204 -3.74 -7.26 -7.57
C GLY A 204 -2.94 -8.33 -8.31
N CYS A 205 -1.95 -7.93 -9.11
CA CYS A 205 -1.02 -8.86 -9.77
C CYS A 205 -0.22 -9.68 -8.75
N ILE A 206 0.31 -9.04 -7.70
CA ILE A 206 1.00 -9.74 -6.61
C ILE A 206 0.08 -10.74 -5.92
N SER A 207 -1.20 -10.40 -5.75
CA SER A 207 -2.19 -11.29 -5.11
C SER A 207 -2.55 -12.51 -5.94
N LYS A 208 -2.49 -12.42 -7.28
CA LYS A 208 -2.77 -13.51 -8.22
C LYS A 208 -1.54 -14.36 -8.52
N TYR A 209 -0.40 -13.75 -8.80
CA TYR A 209 0.80 -14.43 -9.30
C TYR A 209 1.89 -14.64 -8.24
N GLY A 210 1.79 -13.98 -7.08
CA GLY A 210 2.84 -13.97 -6.07
C GLY A 210 4.06 -13.16 -6.50
N ILE A 211 5.13 -13.22 -5.69
CA ILE A 211 6.41 -12.57 -5.98
C ILE A 211 7.52 -13.63 -5.95
N ASN A 212 8.07 -13.94 -7.12
CA ASN A 212 9.21 -14.84 -7.26
C ASN A 212 10.54 -14.07 -7.40
N VAL A 213 10.87 -13.27 -6.39
CA VAL A 213 12.13 -12.52 -6.31
C VAL A 213 12.85 -12.91 -5.01
N LYS A 214 14.15 -13.17 -5.10
CA LYS A 214 14.97 -13.49 -3.92
C LYS A 214 14.94 -12.36 -2.89
N LYS A 215 14.87 -12.70 -1.60
CA LYS A 215 14.73 -11.73 -0.51
C LYS A 215 15.89 -10.73 -0.47
N GLU A 216 17.09 -11.19 -0.74
CA GLU A 216 18.31 -10.37 -0.75
C GLU A 216 18.20 -9.26 -1.80
N LYS A 217 17.59 -9.56 -2.95
CA LYS A 217 17.34 -8.57 -4.01
C LYS A 217 16.28 -7.55 -3.60
N LEU A 218 15.22 -7.98 -2.92
CA LEU A 218 14.19 -7.06 -2.41
C LEU A 218 14.75 -6.15 -1.32
N VAL A 219 15.57 -6.69 -0.40
CA VAL A 219 16.26 -5.88 0.61
C VAL A 219 17.22 -4.90 -0.05
N ALA A 220 18.04 -5.34 -1.00
CA ALA A 220 18.97 -4.48 -1.71
C ALA A 220 18.24 -3.36 -2.47
N ALA A 221 17.14 -3.67 -3.17
CA ALA A 221 16.34 -2.69 -3.88
C ALA A 221 15.70 -1.66 -2.94
N PHE A 222 15.15 -2.11 -1.80
CA PHE A 222 14.59 -1.23 -0.77
C PHE A 222 15.65 -0.28 -0.20
N LEU A 223 16.79 -0.82 0.23
CA LEU A 223 17.88 -0.03 0.83
C LEU A 223 18.49 0.93 -0.19
N ALA A 224 18.75 0.47 -1.41
CA ALA A 224 19.30 1.32 -2.47
C ALA A 224 18.40 2.51 -2.77
N ALA A 225 17.08 2.29 -2.91
CA ALA A 225 16.13 3.37 -3.15
C ALA A 225 15.99 4.32 -1.94
N LEU A 226 15.97 3.77 -0.72
CA LEU A 226 15.93 4.57 0.51
C LEU A 226 17.16 5.48 0.65
N PHE A 227 18.36 4.92 0.46
CA PHE A 227 19.60 5.68 0.55
C PHE A 227 19.72 6.69 -0.58
N ALA A 228 19.31 6.34 -1.81
CA ALA A 228 19.31 7.29 -2.92
C ALA A 228 18.43 8.52 -2.60
N LEU A 229 17.21 8.32 -2.13
CA LEU A 229 16.33 9.43 -1.71
C LEU A 229 16.91 10.20 -0.52
N ALA A 230 17.45 9.51 0.49
CA ALA A 230 18.04 10.17 1.66
C ALA A 230 19.25 11.05 1.28
N ILE A 231 20.07 10.61 0.31
CA ILE A 231 21.19 11.39 -0.23
C ILE A 231 20.67 12.61 -1.00
N ILE A 232 19.68 12.42 -1.88
CA ILE A 232 19.04 13.52 -2.62
C ILE A 232 18.55 14.59 -1.63
N LYS A 233 17.83 14.18 -0.58
CA LYS A 233 17.30 15.10 0.42
C LYS A 233 18.38 15.75 1.29
N PHE A 234 19.37 14.97 1.73
CA PHE A 234 20.44 15.47 2.60
C PHE A 234 21.26 16.57 1.94
N TYR A 235 21.63 16.39 0.67
CA TYR A 235 22.41 17.35 -0.11
C TYR A 235 21.54 18.44 -0.77
N LYS A 236 20.23 18.45 -0.51
CA LYS A 236 19.26 19.37 -1.12
C LYS A 236 19.30 19.35 -2.66
N VAL A 237 19.61 18.19 -3.25
CA VAL A 237 19.70 18.00 -4.70
C VAL A 237 18.30 18.07 -5.32
N ASP A 238 17.26 17.78 -4.55
CA ASP A 238 15.85 17.96 -4.91
C ASP A 238 15.56 19.39 -5.38
N ILE A 239 16.17 20.41 -4.74
CA ILE A 239 16.00 21.82 -5.16
C ILE A 239 16.53 22.01 -6.58
N ILE A 240 17.74 21.52 -6.88
CA ILE A 240 18.35 21.65 -8.21
C ILE A 240 17.55 20.85 -9.24
N LEU A 241 17.17 19.62 -8.91
CA LEU A 241 16.38 18.75 -9.79
C LEU A 241 15.03 19.38 -10.14
N SER A 242 14.38 20.03 -9.17
CA SER A 242 13.12 20.73 -9.38
C SER A 242 13.23 21.90 -10.37
N MET A 243 14.40 22.56 -10.46
CA MET A 243 14.66 23.60 -11.48
C MET A 243 14.65 23.05 -12.90
N TYR A 244 15.01 21.77 -13.08
CA TYR A 244 14.93 21.04 -14.34
C TYR A 244 13.64 20.23 -14.47
N SER A 245 12.67 20.47 -13.59
CA SER A 245 11.39 19.75 -13.51
C SER A 245 11.50 18.24 -13.28
N PHE A 246 12.59 17.79 -12.67
CA PHE A 246 12.74 16.41 -12.20
C PHE A 246 12.30 16.30 -10.74
N ASP A 247 11.34 15.41 -10.47
CA ASP A 247 10.90 15.11 -9.12
C ASP A 247 11.06 13.61 -8.82
N PHE A 248 12.19 13.29 -8.19
CA PHE A 248 12.47 11.94 -7.70
C PHE A 248 11.88 11.69 -6.32
N GLU A 249 11.46 12.73 -5.59
CA GLU A 249 10.82 12.56 -4.29
C GLU A 249 9.34 12.21 -4.46
N SER A 250 8.70 12.59 -5.58
CA SER A 250 7.27 12.37 -5.82
C SER A 250 6.81 10.94 -5.51
N ASN A 251 5.61 10.79 -4.91
CA ASN A 251 4.99 9.48 -4.70
C ASN A 251 4.91 8.68 -5.99
N SER A 252 4.80 9.38 -7.13
CA SER A 252 4.69 8.83 -8.47
C SER A 252 6.04 8.56 -9.17
N SER A 253 7.15 8.72 -8.46
CA SER A 253 8.49 8.50 -9.00
C SER A 253 8.97 7.05 -8.77
N ILE A 254 10.04 6.69 -9.48
CA ILE A 254 10.60 5.33 -9.43
C ILE A 254 11.13 4.93 -8.05
N LEU A 255 11.67 5.87 -7.27
CA LEU A 255 12.35 5.54 -6.02
C LEU A 255 11.35 5.15 -4.91
N PRO A 256 10.31 5.95 -4.59
CA PRO A 256 9.27 5.53 -3.66
C PRO A 256 8.51 4.31 -4.14
N PHE A 257 8.32 4.14 -5.46
CA PHE A 257 7.72 2.92 -6.03
C PHE A 257 8.52 1.67 -5.67
N LEU A 258 9.82 1.69 -5.96
CA LEU A 258 10.71 0.55 -5.74
C LEU A 258 10.76 0.19 -4.26
N MET A 259 10.81 1.18 -3.37
CA MET A 259 10.69 0.97 -1.93
C MET A 259 9.38 0.27 -1.56
N SER A 260 8.27 0.74 -2.11
CA SER A 260 6.93 0.23 -1.80
C SER A 260 6.75 -1.23 -2.19
N VAL A 261 7.09 -1.56 -3.44
CA VAL A 261 6.97 -2.94 -3.96
C VAL A 261 7.93 -3.88 -3.24
N SER A 262 9.15 -3.41 -2.94
CA SER A 262 10.16 -4.22 -2.25
C SER A 262 9.77 -4.52 -0.81
N LEU A 263 9.35 -3.50 -0.05
CA LEU A 263 8.90 -3.67 1.34
C LEU A 263 7.65 -4.55 1.42
N PHE A 264 6.66 -4.30 0.56
CA PHE A 264 5.46 -5.12 0.49
C PHE A 264 5.79 -6.58 0.15
N GLY A 265 6.66 -6.81 -0.83
CA GLY A 265 7.08 -8.15 -1.24
C GLY A 265 7.79 -8.94 -0.16
N LEU A 266 8.69 -8.29 0.60
CA LEU A 266 9.36 -8.91 1.75
C LEU A 266 8.36 -9.40 2.81
N LEU A 267 7.33 -8.60 3.08
CA LEU A 267 6.32 -8.92 4.09
C LEU A 267 5.38 -10.04 3.65
N ILE A 268 5.03 -10.11 2.36
CA ILE A 268 4.23 -11.21 1.80
C ILE A 268 5.00 -12.53 1.85
N GLN A 269 6.25 -12.56 1.36
CA GLN A 269 7.07 -13.78 1.36
C GLN A 269 7.40 -14.28 2.77
N ARG A 270 7.45 -13.38 3.77
CA ARG A 270 7.63 -13.77 5.18
C ARG A 270 6.42 -14.57 5.69
N LYS A 271 5.21 -14.21 5.28
CA LYS A 271 3.97 -14.86 5.72
C LYS A 271 3.78 -16.24 5.10
N GLU A 272 4.02 -16.39 3.80
CA GLU A 272 3.91 -17.69 3.11
C GLU A 272 4.74 -18.76 3.82
N ARG A 273 5.97 -18.41 4.22
CA ARG A 273 6.86 -19.31 4.97
C ARG A 273 6.34 -19.67 6.37
N ILE A 274 5.77 -18.72 7.11
CA ILE A 274 5.18 -18.99 8.44
C ILE A 274 3.95 -19.91 8.29
N GLY A 275 3.15 -19.69 7.25
CA GLY A 275 2.01 -20.56 6.90
C GLY A 275 2.44 -21.99 6.59
N GLU A 276 3.45 -22.16 5.73
CA GLU A 276 4.04 -23.46 5.40
C GLU A 276 4.62 -24.17 6.63
N GLN A 277 5.41 -23.47 7.45
CA GLN A 277 5.96 -24.03 8.69
C GLN A 277 4.85 -24.47 9.65
N SER A 278 3.83 -23.63 9.87
CA SER A 278 2.70 -23.99 10.75
C SER A 278 1.92 -25.22 10.26
N ASN A 279 1.79 -25.40 8.94
CA ASN A 279 1.17 -26.57 8.34
C ASN A 279 2.05 -27.82 8.47
N ILE A 280 3.38 -27.69 8.36
CA ILE A 280 4.33 -28.78 8.61
C ILE A 280 4.25 -29.22 10.08
N TYR A 281 4.25 -28.29 11.04
CA TYR A 281 4.10 -28.62 12.47
C TYR A 281 2.76 -29.31 12.77
N LYS A 282 1.65 -28.84 12.17
CA LYS A 282 0.34 -29.50 12.32
C LYS A 282 0.32 -30.90 11.70
N LYS A 283 0.93 -31.08 10.52
CA LYS A 283 1.04 -32.40 9.85
C LYS A 283 1.89 -33.38 10.65
N ASN A 284 2.98 -32.91 11.25
CA ASN A 284 3.86 -33.73 12.09
C ASN A 284 3.21 -34.09 13.43
N ASN A 285 2.45 -33.17 14.06
CA ASN A 285 1.70 -33.48 15.27
C ASN A 285 0.51 -34.42 15.03
N PHE A 286 -0.11 -34.38 13.84
CA PHE A 286 -1.14 -35.36 13.46
C PHE A 286 -0.58 -36.77 13.25
N HIS A 287 0.70 -36.90 12.86
CA HIS A 287 1.37 -38.21 12.75
C HIS A 287 1.88 -38.77 14.08
N PHE A 288 1.96 -37.97 15.14
CA PHE A 288 2.36 -38.44 16.48
C PHE A 288 1.17 -38.84 17.38
N GLY A 289 -0.07 -38.66 16.94
CA GLY A 289 -1.29 -38.96 17.71
C GLY A 289 -2.01 -40.26 17.34
N SER A 290 -1.53 -41.04 16.38
CA SER A 290 -2.18 -42.27 15.91
C SER A 290 -1.29 -43.50 16.10
N GLY A 291 -0.81 -43.67 17.33
CA GLY A 291 -0.17 -44.90 17.79
C GLY A 291 -1.07 -45.62 18.78
N VAL A 292 -1.50 -46.84 18.39
CA VAL A 292 -2.03 -47.90 19.27
C VAL A 292 -3.46 -47.71 19.81
N VAL A 293 -4.45 -48.13 19.01
CA VAL A 293 -5.69 -48.73 19.54
C VAL A 293 -5.58 -50.24 19.29
N ILE A 294 -5.16 -51.00 20.30
CA ILE A 294 -5.25 -52.45 20.29
C ILE A 294 -6.71 -52.81 20.54
N CYS A 295 -7.41 -53.27 19.50
CA CYS A 295 -8.67 -53.99 19.67
C CYS A 295 -8.37 -55.35 20.32
N LEU A 296 -8.64 -55.48 21.62
CA LEU A 296 -8.80 -56.79 22.25
C LEU A 296 -10.21 -57.28 21.94
N SER A 297 -10.30 -58.21 20.99
CA SER A 297 -11.45 -59.07 20.80
C SER A 297 -11.53 -60.06 21.97
N TYR A 298 -12.48 -59.88 22.88
CA TYR A 298 -12.87 -60.89 23.86
C TYR A 298 -14.15 -61.55 23.37
N SER A 299 -14.04 -62.77 22.84
CA SER A 299 -15.15 -63.70 22.71
C SER A 299 -14.85 -64.90 23.60
N ARG A 300 -15.64 -65.09 24.65
CA ARG A 300 -15.91 -66.40 25.26
C ARG A 300 -17.15 -66.31 26.15
N GLU A 301 -18.12 -67.15 25.75
CA GLU A 301 -19.34 -67.63 26.41
C GLU A 301 -20.49 -66.64 26.61
#